data_AF-A5GBL5-F1
#
_entry.id   AF-A5GBL5-F1
#
_cell.length_a   1.000
_cell.length_b   1.000
_cell.length_c   1.000
_cell.angle_alpha   90.00
_cell.angle_beta   90.00
_cell.angle_gamma   90.00
#
_symmetry.space_group_name_H-M   'P 1'
#
loop_
_entity.id
_entity.type
_entity.pdbx_description
1 polymer ?
#
loop_
_entity_poly.entity_id
_entity_poly.type
_entity_poly.pdbx_seq_one_letter_code
_entity_poly.pdbx_strand_id
1 'polypeptide(L)'
;MVSFASLRLCAIALFCLFSLSAPCFAGEPAPRYAVAEMPTPVLNTPDIAAVFGGRDGRTLQADNCGQLRAMEFVALPGTVFTIEAEQTKGKLRVYRVTTADYPYPSKKGYFIDSRLVRITEKKPPERPRQLPPKETVIDNLLAAKGSRYVWGGNVRSGLPQMLSLYPPAGSVPLPSETAAMWRLHGVDCSGLLYEATGGFTPRNTSALIGYGKGVEIAGLSPERIIGRVEPLDLIVWQGHVIIILDRERTIESRLDCGGKNGGVVVRPLQEALAGVMTGRMAVDDYADAAKRGKKGFVIRRWYETVR
;
A
#
# COMPACT_ATOMS: atom_id res chain seq x y z
N MET A 1 -11.37 31.95 -97.50
CA MET A 1 -12.62 32.32 -96.81
C MET A 1 -12.35 32.27 -95.31
N VAL A 2 -12.61 33.38 -94.65
CA VAL A 2 -12.27 33.66 -93.24
C VAL A 2 -13.23 32.93 -92.30
N SER A 3 -12.75 32.39 -91.18
CA SER A 3 -13.46 32.55 -89.91
C SER A 3 -12.53 32.39 -88.70
N PHE A 4 -12.63 33.38 -87.82
CA PHE A 4 -11.97 33.54 -86.53
C PHE A 4 -12.61 32.64 -85.45
N ALA A 5 -11.80 32.11 -84.53
CA ALA A 5 -12.15 31.91 -83.10
C ALA A 5 -10.87 31.45 -82.35
N SER A 6 -10.23 32.32 -81.56
CA SER A 6 -10.45 32.49 -80.10
C SER A 6 -9.78 31.38 -79.27
N LEU A 7 -8.60 31.65 -78.68
CA LEU A 7 -8.39 32.16 -77.31
C LEU A 7 -8.37 31.04 -76.24
N ARG A 8 -7.14 30.79 -75.72
CA ARG A 8 -6.77 30.43 -74.33
C ARG A 8 -7.64 29.41 -73.56
N LEU A 9 -7.08 28.23 -73.30
CA LEU A 9 -7.33 27.45 -72.07
C LEU A 9 -6.00 26.82 -71.62
N CYS A 10 -5.37 27.38 -70.59
CA CYS A 10 -5.51 27.00 -69.18
C CYS A 10 -4.61 25.82 -68.80
N ALA A 11 -3.40 26.17 -68.38
CA ALA A 11 -2.52 25.34 -67.56
C ALA A 11 -3.21 25.06 -66.21
N ILE A 12 -3.77 23.86 -66.05
CA ILE A 12 -4.23 23.33 -64.77
C ILE A 12 -3.82 21.86 -64.73
N ALA A 13 -2.56 21.59 -64.38
CA ALA A 13 -2.12 20.24 -64.01
C ALA A 13 -0.81 20.34 -63.23
N LEU A 14 -0.91 20.59 -61.91
CA LEU A 14 -0.01 20.16 -60.82
C LEU A 14 -0.13 21.16 -59.67
N PHE A 15 -1.21 21.11 -58.88
CA PHE A 15 -1.17 21.68 -57.53
C PHE A 15 -2.33 21.20 -56.65
N CYS A 16 -2.59 19.89 -56.60
CA CYS A 16 -3.50 19.33 -55.61
C CYS A 16 -3.03 17.92 -55.23
N LEU A 17 -2.93 17.68 -53.92
CA LEU A 17 -2.75 16.39 -53.24
C LEU A 17 -1.31 15.95 -52.94
N PHE A 18 -0.55 16.82 -52.28
CA PHE A 18 0.32 16.37 -51.18
C PHE A 18 -0.06 17.11 -49.90
N SER A 19 -1.31 16.90 -49.47
CA SER A 19 -1.68 17.09 -48.07
C SER A 19 -1.01 15.97 -47.29
N LEU A 20 0.27 16.16 -46.96
CA LEU A 20 0.95 15.41 -45.90
C LEU A 20 0.11 15.61 -44.64
N SER A 21 -0.80 14.67 -44.40
CA SER A 21 -1.38 14.44 -43.08
C SER A 21 -0.23 14.00 -42.19
N ALA A 22 0.54 14.98 -41.69
CA ALA A 22 1.37 14.78 -40.54
C ALA A 22 0.44 14.24 -39.46
N PRO A 23 0.65 13.02 -38.95
CA PRO A 23 0.00 12.65 -37.71
C PRO A 23 0.44 13.69 -36.70
N CYS A 24 -0.47 14.56 -36.30
CA CYS A 24 -0.37 15.20 -35.00
C CYS A 24 -0.30 14.03 -34.01
N PHE A 25 0.93 13.60 -33.68
CA PHE A 25 1.19 13.00 -32.41
C PHE A 25 0.73 14.06 -31.42
N ALA A 26 -0.52 13.94 -30.97
CA ALA A 26 -0.94 14.55 -29.72
C ALA A 26 0.07 14.04 -28.70
N GLY A 27 1.08 14.85 -28.41
CA GLY A 27 2.09 14.52 -27.41
C GLY A 27 1.33 14.09 -26.18
N GLU A 28 1.71 12.95 -25.60
CA GLU A 28 1.09 12.48 -24.37
C GLU A 28 1.03 13.68 -23.41
N PRO A 29 -0.17 14.02 -22.89
CA PRO A 29 -0.28 15.16 -21.99
C PRO A 29 0.74 14.97 -20.87
N ALA A 30 1.49 16.03 -20.58
CA ALA A 30 2.57 15.98 -19.59
C ALA A 30 2.10 15.25 -18.32
N PRO A 31 2.92 14.37 -17.73
CA PRO A 31 2.51 13.57 -16.59
C PRO A 31 1.95 14.47 -15.51
N ARG A 32 0.70 14.21 -15.12
CA ARG A 32 0.05 14.93 -14.01
C ARG A 32 0.47 14.26 -12.71
N TYR A 33 0.67 15.05 -11.69
CA TYR A 33 1.00 14.56 -10.36
C TYR A 33 -0.16 14.82 -9.41
N ALA A 34 -0.34 13.94 -8.44
CA ALA A 34 -1.28 14.12 -7.36
C ALA A 34 -0.55 14.14 -6.02
N VAL A 35 -1.06 14.92 -5.06
CA VAL A 35 -0.58 14.95 -3.69
C VAL A 35 -1.72 14.61 -2.76
N ALA A 36 -1.54 13.62 -1.89
CA ALA A 36 -2.48 13.29 -0.83
C ALA A 36 -2.70 14.50 0.09
N GLU A 37 -3.92 15.02 0.17
CA GLU A 37 -4.25 16.09 1.11
C GLU A 37 -4.61 15.55 2.50
N MET A 38 -5.03 14.29 2.53
CA MET A 38 -5.40 13.55 3.73
C MET A 38 -5.04 12.06 3.54
N PRO A 39 -5.16 11.20 4.58
CA PRO A 39 -4.93 9.78 4.42
C PRO A 39 -5.76 9.22 3.25
N THR A 40 -5.07 8.68 2.25
CA THR A 40 -5.66 8.32 0.96
C THR A 40 -5.53 6.81 0.75
N PRO A 41 -6.62 6.03 0.82
CA PRO A 41 -6.59 4.61 0.51
C PRO A 41 -6.12 4.39 -0.93
N VAL A 42 -5.17 3.48 -1.09
CA VAL A 42 -4.68 3.04 -2.39
C VAL A 42 -5.15 1.61 -2.62
N LEU A 43 -5.86 1.41 -3.73
CA LEU A 43 -6.51 0.15 -4.05
C LEU A 43 -5.91 -0.50 -5.30
N ASN A 44 -6.05 -1.81 -5.44
CA ASN A 44 -5.65 -2.59 -6.63
C ASN A 44 -6.77 -2.72 -7.68
N THR A 45 -7.84 -1.93 -7.54
CA THR A 45 -8.99 -1.89 -8.44
C THR A 45 -9.43 -0.44 -8.68
N PRO A 46 -9.82 -0.07 -9.93
CA PRO A 46 -10.41 1.23 -10.20
C PRO A 46 -11.85 1.37 -9.68
N ASP A 47 -12.52 0.26 -9.34
CA ASP A 47 -13.89 0.27 -8.84
C ASP A 47 -13.95 0.44 -7.32
N ILE A 48 -13.50 1.60 -6.84
CA ILE A 48 -13.42 1.90 -5.40
C ILE A 48 -14.81 1.89 -4.76
N ALA A 49 -15.83 2.37 -5.47
CA ALA A 49 -17.21 2.39 -4.96
C ALA A 49 -17.76 0.98 -4.70
N ALA A 50 -17.47 0.00 -5.56
CA ALA A 50 -17.89 -1.38 -5.31
C ALA A 50 -17.20 -2.01 -4.08
N VAL A 51 -15.98 -1.57 -3.74
CA VAL A 51 -15.28 -2.02 -2.53
C VAL A 51 -16.02 -1.54 -1.27
N PHE A 52 -16.51 -0.30 -1.29
CA PHE A 52 -17.26 0.34 -0.21
C PHE A 52 -18.76 0.41 -0.54
N GLY A 53 -19.45 -0.73 -0.45
CA GLY A 53 -20.89 -0.81 -0.67
C GLY A 53 -21.33 -2.07 -1.39
N GLY A 54 -20.44 -2.75 -2.14
CA GLY A 54 -20.80 -4.00 -2.78
C GLY A 54 -21.99 -3.85 -3.73
N ARG A 55 -22.76 -4.92 -3.92
CA ARG A 55 -23.96 -4.90 -4.78
C ARG A 55 -25.18 -4.29 -4.10
N ASP A 56 -25.23 -4.32 -2.77
CA ASP A 56 -26.38 -3.88 -1.96
C ASP A 56 -26.23 -2.45 -1.43
N GLY A 57 -25.09 -1.80 -1.70
CA GLY A 57 -24.70 -0.51 -1.14
C GLY A 57 -24.37 -0.56 0.36
N ARG A 58 -24.39 -1.72 1.00
CA ARG A 58 -24.31 -1.88 2.48
C ARG A 58 -23.23 -2.85 2.93
N THR A 59 -22.62 -3.58 2.02
CA THR A 59 -21.62 -4.61 2.33
C THR A 59 -20.27 -4.24 1.74
N LEU A 60 -19.22 -4.39 2.54
CA LEU A 60 -17.84 -4.26 2.08
C LEU A 60 -17.46 -5.45 1.19
N GLN A 61 -16.68 -5.22 0.14
CA GLN A 61 -16.13 -6.32 -0.67
C GLN A 61 -14.98 -7.03 0.07
N ALA A 62 -15.34 -7.78 1.10
CA ALA A 62 -14.43 -8.54 1.94
C ALA A 62 -14.29 -10.00 1.48
N ASP A 63 -13.16 -10.62 1.79
CA ASP A 63 -12.98 -12.07 1.65
C ASP A 63 -13.66 -12.85 2.80
N ASN A 64 -13.53 -14.18 2.80
CA ASN A 64 -14.10 -15.05 3.84
C ASN A 64 -13.50 -14.81 5.24
N CYS A 65 -12.40 -14.07 5.35
CA CYS A 65 -11.80 -13.64 6.61
C CYS A 65 -12.19 -12.19 6.99
N GLY A 66 -13.16 -11.60 6.29
CA GLY A 66 -13.60 -10.22 6.53
C GLY A 66 -12.60 -9.16 6.05
N GLN A 67 -11.65 -9.50 5.19
CA GLN A 67 -10.57 -8.60 4.77
C GLN A 67 -10.83 -7.94 3.41
N LEU A 68 -10.59 -6.62 3.35
CA LEU A 68 -10.65 -5.81 2.13
C LEU A 68 -9.41 -6.01 1.27
N ARG A 69 -9.30 -7.14 0.55
CA ARG A 69 -8.14 -7.47 -0.31
C ARG A 69 -7.89 -6.49 -1.45
N ALA A 70 -8.86 -5.64 -1.75
CA ALA A 70 -8.70 -4.57 -2.71
C ALA A 70 -7.80 -3.44 -2.19
N MET A 71 -7.69 -3.28 -0.87
CA MET A 71 -6.84 -2.26 -0.25
C MET A 71 -5.39 -2.74 -0.13
N GLU A 72 -4.46 -1.90 -0.57
CA GLU A 72 -3.02 -2.20 -0.56
C GLU A 72 -2.31 -1.47 0.57
N PHE A 73 -2.59 -0.18 0.73
CA PHE A 73 -2.17 0.63 1.87
C PHE A 73 -2.98 1.93 1.96
N VAL A 74 -2.76 2.72 3.02
CA VAL A 74 -3.25 4.10 3.12
C VAL A 74 -2.06 5.05 2.99
N ALA A 75 -2.00 5.81 1.90
CA ALA A 75 -0.98 6.84 1.71
C ALA A 75 -1.15 7.97 2.74
N LEU A 76 -0.04 8.39 3.35
CA LEU A 76 -0.04 9.46 4.34
C LEU A 76 -0.21 10.84 3.66
N PRO A 77 -0.74 11.86 4.35
CA PRO A 77 -0.80 13.22 3.82
C PRO A 77 0.56 13.69 3.30
N GLY A 78 0.58 14.34 2.14
CA GLY A 78 1.79 14.76 1.43
C GLY A 78 2.41 13.71 0.51
N THR A 79 1.91 12.47 0.50
CA THR A 79 2.38 11.44 -0.46
C THR A 79 2.20 11.92 -1.89
N VAL A 80 3.27 11.86 -2.69
CA VAL A 80 3.27 12.23 -4.10
C VAL A 80 2.98 11.00 -4.95
N PHE A 81 2.14 11.19 -5.95
CA PHE A 81 1.78 10.20 -6.95
C PHE A 81 2.09 10.72 -8.35
N THR A 82 2.59 9.83 -9.21
CA THR A 82 2.57 10.05 -10.66
C THR A 82 1.27 9.45 -11.20
N ILE A 83 0.47 10.24 -11.92
CA ILE A 83 -0.75 9.75 -12.55
C ILE A 83 -0.39 9.12 -13.89
N GLU A 84 -0.66 7.83 -14.02
CA GLU A 84 -0.46 7.07 -15.25
C GLU A 84 -1.70 7.15 -16.15
N ALA A 85 -2.89 7.20 -15.56
CA ALA A 85 -4.14 7.30 -16.30
C ALA A 85 -5.27 7.87 -15.43
N GLU A 86 -6.21 8.55 -16.07
CA GLU A 86 -7.48 8.96 -15.46
C GLU A 86 -8.60 8.03 -15.93
N GLN A 87 -9.46 7.61 -15.01
CA GLN A 87 -10.64 6.81 -15.29
C GLN A 87 -11.86 7.40 -14.61
N THR A 88 -13.01 7.28 -15.26
CA THR A 88 -14.30 7.63 -14.68
C THR A 88 -15.12 6.36 -14.49
N LYS A 89 -15.60 6.13 -13.26
CA LYS A 89 -16.51 5.03 -12.89
C LYS A 89 -17.78 5.63 -12.31
N GLY A 90 -18.84 5.68 -13.12
CA GLY A 90 -20.06 6.41 -12.77
C GLY A 90 -19.76 7.90 -12.60
N LYS A 91 -20.00 8.44 -11.40
CA LYS A 91 -19.67 9.84 -11.05
C LYS A 91 -18.30 10.01 -10.40
N LEU A 92 -17.60 8.91 -10.13
CA LEU A 92 -16.31 8.93 -9.45
C LEU A 92 -15.17 9.01 -10.47
N ARG A 93 -14.30 10.01 -10.29
CA ARG A 93 -13.02 10.07 -10.98
C ARG A 93 -11.95 9.38 -10.14
N VAL A 94 -11.20 8.50 -10.78
CA VAL A 94 -10.17 7.65 -10.16
C VAL A 94 -8.89 7.79 -10.97
N TYR A 95 -7.76 7.93 -10.29
CA TYR A 95 -6.45 7.97 -10.94
C TYR A 95 -5.75 6.64 -10.76
N ARG A 96 -5.22 6.10 -11.86
CA ARG A 96 -4.20 5.06 -11.80
C ARG A 96 -2.86 5.72 -11.51
N VAL A 97 -2.14 5.23 -10.51
CA VAL A 97 -0.97 5.91 -9.96
C VAL A 97 0.20 4.99 -9.65
N THR A 98 1.39 5.59 -9.59
CA THR A 98 2.57 5.04 -8.91
C THR A 98 3.06 6.01 -7.85
N THR A 99 3.75 5.50 -6.83
CA THR A 99 4.35 6.31 -5.76
C THR A 99 5.59 5.65 -5.18
N ALA A 100 6.54 6.46 -4.71
CA ALA A 100 7.73 5.99 -4.02
C ALA A 100 7.43 5.44 -2.60
N ASP A 101 6.27 5.75 -2.01
CA ASP A 101 5.84 5.19 -0.70
C ASP A 101 5.39 3.72 -0.84
N TYR A 102 5.04 3.27 -2.04
CA TYR A 102 4.58 1.90 -2.31
C TYR A 102 5.08 1.39 -3.68
N PRO A 103 6.40 1.18 -3.86
CA PRO A 103 7.02 0.88 -5.15
C PRO A 103 6.94 -0.61 -5.51
N TYR A 104 5.81 -1.26 -5.22
CA TYR A 104 5.62 -2.69 -5.45
C TYR A 104 4.94 -2.94 -6.81
N PRO A 105 5.26 -4.04 -7.51
CA PRO A 105 4.63 -4.32 -8.79
C PRO A 105 3.16 -4.68 -8.62
N SER A 106 2.30 -4.12 -9.47
CA SER A 106 0.88 -4.51 -9.59
C SER A 106 0.53 -4.86 -11.03
N LYS A 107 -0.12 -6.00 -11.23
CA LYS A 107 -0.63 -6.41 -12.55
C LYS A 107 -1.73 -5.49 -13.06
N LYS A 108 -2.55 -4.96 -12.15
CA LYS A 108 -3.71 -4.11 -12.48
C LYS A 108 -3.41 -2.62 -12.34
N GLY A 109 -2.30 -2.27 -11.70
CA GLY A 109 -2.00 -0.91 -11.25
C GLY A 109 -2.55 -0.63 -9.85
N TYR A 110 -2.32 0.59 -9.38
CA TYR A 110 -2.86 1.11 -8.13
C TYR A 110 -3.75 2.31 -8.41
N PHE A 111 -4.77 2.50 -7.58
CA PHE A 111 -5.84 3.44 -7.82
C PHE A 111 -6.15 4.26 -6.59
N ILE A 112 -6.40 5.55 -6.81
CA ILE A 112 -6.80 6.51 -5.77
C ILE A 112 -8.01 7.31 -6.22
N ASP A 113 -8.83 7.69 -5.25
CA ASP A 113 -9.97 8.58 -5.44
C ASP A 113 -9.50 10.02 -5.63
N SER A 114 -9.94 10.68 -6.71
CA SER A 114 -9.52 12.05 -7.01
C SER A 114 -9.93 13.06 -5.94
N ARG A 115 -10.95 12.77 -5.11
CA ARG A 115 -11.46 13.66 -4.07
C ARG A 115 -10.52 13.80 -2.87
N LEU A 116 -9.52 12.92 -2.75
CA LEU A 116 -8.59 12.87 -1.62
C LEU A 116 -7.25 13.55 -1.90
N VAL A 117 -7.07 14.05 -3.13
CA VAL A 117 -5.79 14.54 -3.63
C VAL A 117 -5.94 15.85 -4.40
N ARG A 118 -4.88 16.63 -4.41
CA ARG A 118 -4.74 17.81 -5.27
C ARG A 118 -3.84 17.51 -6.46
N ILE A 119 -4.24 17.97 -7.63
CA ILE A 119 -3.49 17.81 -8.88
C ILE A 119 -2.47 18.94 -9.05
N THR A 120 -1.31 18.59 -9.58
CA THR A 120 -0.22 19.52 -9.90
C THR A 120 0.40 19.15 -11.25
N GLU A 121 0.87 20.15 -11.99
CA GLU A 121 1.51 19.96 -13.31
C GLU A 121 2.99 19.59 -13.19
N LYS A 122 3.66 20.09 -12.16
CA LYS A 122 5.08 19.81 -11.88
C LYS A 122 5.19 18.85 -10.72
N LYS A 123 6.14 17.90 -10.80
CA LYS A 123 6.36 16.93 -9.74
C LYS A 123 6.74 17.65 -8.44
N PRO A 124 5.94 17.55 -7.37
CA PRO A 124 6.32 18.06 -6.06
C PRO A 124 7.47 17.22 -5.48
N PRO A 125 8.27 17.76 -4.56
CA PRO A 125 9.22 16.95 -3.80
C PRO A 125 8.47 15.85 -3.04
N GLU A 126 9.11 14.68 -2.90
CA GLU A 126 8.56 13.58 -2.10
C GLU A 126 8.37 14.03 -0.64
N ARG A 127 7.39 13.43 0.04
CA ARG A 127 7.15 13.69 1.46
C ARG A 127 8.41 13.40 2.29
N PRO A 128 8.82 14.29 3.20
CA PRO A 128 9.92 14.00 4.10
C PRO A 128 9.57 12.79 4.99
N ARG A 129 10.48 11.82 5.05
CA ARG A 129 10.39 10.66 5.94
C ARG A 129 11.44 10.81 7.03
N GLN A 130 11.02 11.28 8.20
CA GLN A 130 11.91 11.42 9.34
C GLN A 130 11.75 10.20 10.24
N LEU A 131 12.84 9.48 10.49
CA LEU A 131 12.85 8.37 11.44
C LEU A 131 12.68 8.92 12.87
N PRO A 132 11.61 8.55 13.61
CA PRO A 132 11.47 8.98 15.00
C PRO A 132 12.53 8.32 15.89
N PRO A 133 12.86 8.89 17.07
CA PRO A 133 13.70 8.25 18.08
C PRO A 133 13.21 6.84 18.47
N LYS A 134 14.12 5.98 18.92
CA LYS A 134 13.86 4.56 19.17
C LYS A 134 12.72 4.37 20.15
N GLU A 135 12.77 5.13 21.25
CA GLU A 135 11.80 5.15 22.32
C GLU A 135 10.44 5.61 21.79
N THR A 136 10.41 6.65 20.94
CA THR A 136 9.18 7.11 20.29
C THR A 136 8.55 6.04 19.39
N VAL A 137 9.35 5.28 18.65
CA VAL A 137 8.84 4.16 17.84
C VAL A 137 8.21 3.09 18.75
N ILE A 138 8.89 2.72 19.84
CA ILE A 138 8.40 1.74 20.82
C ILE A 138 7.09 2.21 21.47
N ASP A 139 7.02 3.47 21.89
CA ASP A 139 5.82 4.06 22.50
C ASP A 139 4.65 4.07 21.51
N ASN A 140 4.90 4.43 20.25
CA ASN A 140 3.88 4.41 19.20
C ASN A 140 3.34 3.00 18.93
N LEU A 141 4.21 1.98 18.95
CA LEU A 141 3.81 0.58 18.83
C LEU A 141 2.94 0.16 20.01
N LEU A 142 3.36 0.44 21.23
CA LEU A 142 2.60 0.10 22.45
C LEU A 142 1.25 0.80 22.51
N ALA A 143 1.17 2.05 22.05
CA ALA A 143 -0.08 2.81 21.96
C ALA A 143 -1.08 2.20 20.97
N ALA A 144 -0.63 1.35 20.03
CA ALA A 144 -1.52 0.65 19.11
C ALA A 144 -2.10 -0.65 19.70
N LYS A 145 -1.66 -1.10 20.89
CA LYS A 145 -2.16 -2.33 21.54
C LYS A 145 -3.70 -2.34 21.59
N GLY A 146 -4.31 -3.44 21.14
CA GLY A 146 -5.76 -3.60 21.06
C GLY A 146 -6.41 -3.03 19.80
N SER A 147 -5.65 -2.37 18.93
CA SER A 147 -6.15 -1.95 17.62
C SER A 147 -6.49 -3.16 16.74
N ARG A 148 -7.53 -3.03 15.92
CA ARG A 148 -8.03 -4.11 15.05
C ARG A 148 -7.05 -4.40 13.93
N TYR A 149 -7.07 -5.65 13.45
CA TYR A 149 -6.43 -5.99 12.19
C TYR A 149 -7.30 -5.52 11.02
N VAL A 150 -6.70 -4.73 10.12
CA VAL A 150 -7.32 -4.34 8.84
C VAL A 150 -6.28 -4.57 7.76
N TRP A 151 -6.53 -5.49 6.83
CA TRP A 151 -5.66 -5.72 5.67
C TRP A 151 -5.41 -4.41 4.90
N GLY A 152 -4.15 -4.04 4.67
CA GLY A 152 -3.79 -2.77 4.03
C GLY A 152 -3.87 -1.56 4.98
N GLY A 153 -4.34 -1.72 6.21
CA GLY A 153 -4.46 -0.62 7.18
C GLY A 153 -3.11 -0.18 7.72
N ASN A 154 -2.89 1.13 7.83
CA ASN A 154 -1.75 1.76 8.51
C ASN A 154 -2.13 3.11 9.14
N VAL A 155 -3.40 3.24 9.55
CA VAL A 155 -3.94 4.39 10.27
C VAL A 155 -4.85 3.82 11.35
N ARG A 156 -4.32 3.63 12.56
CA ARG A 156 -5.04 2.93 13.63
C ARG A 156 -6.34 3.61 14.02
N SER A 157 -6.43 4.94 13.90
CA SER A 157 -7.64 5.72 14.21
C SER A 157 -8.72 5.61 13.12
N GLY A 158 -8.39 5.03 11.96
CA GLY A 158 -9.25 5.01 10.78
C GLY A 158 -9.39 6.37 10.10
N LEU A 159 -10.25 6.38 9.09
CA LEU A 159 -10.52 7.47 8.17
C LEU A 159 -12.03 7.80 8.26
N PRO A 160 -12.44 8.68 9.18
CA PRO A 160 -13.85 9.03 9.39
C PRO A 160 -14.55 9.49 8.10
N GLN A 161 -13.84 10.17 7.21
CA GLN A 161 -14.34 10.68 5.94
C GLN A 161 -14.83 9.60 4.97
N MET A 162 -14.44 8.32 5.17
CA MET A 162 -14.86 7.23 4.29
C MET A 162 -16.38 7.04 4.27
N LEU A 163 -17.07 7.30 5.39
CA LEU A 163 -18.53 7.24 5.44
C LEU A 163 -19.21 8.37 4.65
N SER A 164 -18.55 9.52 4.48
CA SER A 164 -19.08 10.61 3.67
C SER A 164 -18.74 10.43 2.19
N LEU A 165 -17.55 9.90 1.89
CA LEU A 165 -17.10 9.66 0.52
C LEU A 165 -17.80 8.47 -0.14
N TYR A 166 -18.10 7.45 0.67
CA TYR A 166 -18.76 6.20 0.28
C TYR A 166 -19.87 5.90 1.29
N PRO A 167 -20.99 6.65 1.26
CA PRO A 167 -22.07 6.46 2.21
C PRO A 167 -22.74 5.09 2.01
N PRO A 168 -22.92 4.29 3.08
CA PRO A 168 -23.71 3.08 3.01
C PRO A 168 -25.16 3.41 2.60
N ALA A 169 -25.75 2.59 1.73
CA ALA A 169 -27.12 2.78 1.26
C ALA A 169 -28.15 2.56 2.37
N GLY A 170 -29.24 3.32 2.36
CA GLY A 170 -30.35 3.21 3.33
C GLY A 170 -30.15 4.04 4.61
N SER A 171 -31.20 4.12 5.44
CA SER A 171 -31.24 4.95 6.65
C SER A 171 -30.80 4.24 7.93
N VAL A 172 -30.69 2.91 7.91
CA VAL A 172 -30.30 2.11 9.08
C VAL A 172 -28.78 2.20 9.29
N PRO A 173 -28.31 2.59 10.49
CA PRO A 173 -26.89 2.64 10.82
C PRO A 173 -26.19 1.29 10.60
N LEU A 174 -24.92 1.33 10.21
CA LEU A 174 -24.10 0.12 10.15
C LEU A 174 -23.82 -0.41 11.56
N PRO A 175 -23.72 -1.75 11.73
CA PRO A 175 -23.13 -2.34 12.93
C PRO A 175 -21.75 -1.73 13.23
N SER A 176 -21.38 -1.60 14.50
CA SER A 176 -20.15 -0.92 14.93
C SER A 176 -18.89 -1.49 14.27
N GLU A 177 -18.80 -2.81 14.15
CA GLU A 177 -17.67 -3.49 13.51
C GLU A 177 -17.59 -3.20 12.01
N THR A 178 -18.73 -3.26 11.32
CA THR A 178 -18.82 -2.92 9.90
C THR A 178 -18.46 -1.45 9.68
N ALA A 179 -18.95 -0.55 10.54
CA ALA A 179 -18.61 0.87 10.48
C ALA A 179 -17.11 1.12 10.70
N ALA A 180 -16.47 0.38 11.61
CA ALA A 180 -15.02 0.43 11.83
C ALA A 180 -14.24 -0.03 10.59
N MET A 181 -14.63 -1.16 9.98
CA MET A 181 -14.03 -1.64 8.74
C MET A 181 -14.25 -0.68 7.57
N TRP A 182 -15.42 -0.05 7.48
CA TRP A 182 -15.73 0.95 6.45
C TRP A 182 -14.82 2.17 6.53
N ARG A 183 -14.46 2.57 7.76
CA ARG A 183 -13.49 3.63 8.05
C ARG A 183 -12.05 3.13 8.00
N LEU A 184 -11.79 1.86 7.67
CA LEU A 184 -10.45 1.28 7.67
C LEU A 184 -9.74 1.47 9.03
N HIS A 185 -10.50 1.39 10.13
CA HIS A 185 -10.04 1.62 11.50
C HIS A 185 -9.21 0.43 12.00
N GLY A 186 -7.91 0.47 11.75
CA GLY A 186 -6.97 -0.52 12.22
C GLY A 186 -5.72 -0.61 11.36
N VAL A 187 -4.88 -1.59 11.69
CA VAL A 187 -3.57 -1.77 11.04
C VAL A 187 -3.29 -3.23 10.74
N ASP A 188 -2.63 -3.52 9.62
CA ASP A 188 -2.03 -4.84 9.39
C ASP A 188 -0.64 -4.94 10.04
N CYS A 189 0.01 -6.10 9.89
CA CYS A 189 1.30 -6.40 10.54
C CYS A 189 2.40 -5.41 10.16
N SER A 190 2.58 -5.14 8.87
CA SER A 190 3.55 -4.16 8.37
C SER A 190 3.05 -2.72 8.52
N GLY A 191 1.74 -2.50 8.48
CA GLY A 191 1.10 -1.21 8.67
C GLY A 191 1.27 -0.67 10.08
N LEU A 192 1.35 -1.55 11.08
CA LEU A 192 1.70 -1.20 12.47
C LEU A 192 3.09 -0.54 12.54
N LEU A 193 4.12 -1.16 11.93
CA LEU A 193 5.47 -0.60 11.89
C LEU A 193 5.51 0.68 11.04
N TYR A 194 4.81 0.68 9.90
CA TYR A 194 4.73 1.83 9.01
C TYR A 194 4.15 3.05 9.72
N GLU A 195 3.03 2.89 10.42
CA GLU A 195 2.40 3.97 11.19
C GLU A 195 3.30 4.44 12.33
N ALA A 196 3.84 3.51 13.13
CA ALA A 196 4.67 3.85 14.29
C ALA A 196 5.95 4.64 13.93
N THR A 197 6.38 4.54 12.67
CA THR A 197 7.56 5.20 12.12
C THR A 197 7.23 6.39 11.20
N GLY A 198 5.97 6.83 11.13
CA GLY A 198 5.58 7.95 10.26
C GLY A 198 5.77 7.69 8.77
N GLY A 199 5.67 6.42 8.37
CA GLY A 199 5.89 5.95 7.01
C GLY A 199 7.37 5.90 6.60
N PHE A 200 8.29 5.74 7.55
CA PHE A 200 9.72 5.62 7.27
C PHE A 200 10.09 4.24 6.71
N THR A 201 9.52 3.19 7.28
CA THR A 201 9.84 1.80 6.93
C THR A 201 9.14 1.34 5.64
N PRO A 202 9.62 0.29 4.97
CA PRO A 202 8.89 -0.32 3.85
C PRO A 202 7.49 -0.76 4.26
N ARG A 203 6.48 -0.47 3.44
CA ARG A 203 5.07 -0.77 3.77
C ARG A 203 4.71 -2.25 3.64
N ASN A 204 5.41 -3.03 2.83
CA ASN A 204 5.08 -4.44 2.56
C ASN A 204 6.12 -5.41 3.16
N THR A 205 5.65 -6.51 3.75
CA THR A 205 6.50 -7.55 4.34
C THR A 205 7.52 -8.15 3.37
N SER A 206 7.19 -8.21 2.07
CA SER A 206 8.12 -8.68 1.03
C SER A 206 9.41 -7.86 0.97
N ALA A 207 9.36 -6.55 1.18
CA ALA A 207 10.54 -5.71 1.29
C ALA A 207 11.20 -5.79 2.66
N LEU A 208 10.41 -5.95 3.73
CA LEU A 208 10.96 -6.08 5.10
C LEU A 208 11.87 -7.30 5.26
N ILE A 209 11.68 -8.35 4.46
CA ILE A 209 12.58 -9.52 4.40
C ILE A 209 14.03 -9.12 4.08
N GLY A 210 14.27 -8.04 3.34
CA GLY A 210 15.61 -7.56 2.98
C GLY A 210 15.99 -6.23 3.62
N TYR A 211 15.20 -5.72 4.56
CA TYR A 211 15.38 -4.38 5.11
C TYR A 211 16.35 -4.37 6.30
N GLY A 212 17.36 -3.50 6.29
CA GLY A 212 18.39 -3.45 7.34
C GLY A 212 19.42 -4.57 7.25
N LYS A 213 20.16 -4.82 8.34
CA LYS A 213 21.18 -5.87 8.44
C LYS A 213 20.57 -7.19 8.93
N GLY A 214 21.03 -8.31 8.39
CA GLY A 214 20.67 -9.64 8.90
C GLY A 214 21.26 -9.93 10.28
N VAL A 215 20.47 -10.56 11.15
CA VAL A 215 20.95 -11.19 12.38
C VAL A 215 21.14 -12.68 12.10
N GLU A 216 22.32 -13.20 12.39
CA GLU A 216 22.67 -14.62 12.18
C GLU A 216 21.90 -15.51 13.16
N ILE A 217 20.97 -16.28 12.63
CA ILE A 217 20.05 -17.16 13.37
C ILE A 217 19.99 -18.60 12.83
N ALA A 218 20.59 -18.88 11.67
CA ALA A 218 20.53 -20.20 11.08
C ALA A 218 21.08 -21.28 12.03
N GLY A 219 20.33 -22.37 12.18
CA GLY A 219 20.72 -23.51 13.02
C GLY A 219 20.69 -23.26 14.53
N LEU A 220 20.26 -22.09 14.98
CA LEU A 220 20.18 -21.78 16.42
C LEU A 220 18.91 -22.32 17.08
N SER A 221 19.03 -22.62 18.37
CA SER A 221 17.88 -22.84 19.24
C SER A 221 17.14 -21.51 19.54
N PRO A 222 15.86 -21.56 19.96
CA PRO A 222 15.12 -20.37 20.35
C PRO A 222 15.85 -19.49 21.38
N GLU A 223 16.47 -20.10 22.40
CA GLU A 223 17.19 -19.39 23.47
C GLU A 223 18.42 -18.65 22.92
N ARG A 224 19.13 -19.28 21.98
CA ARG A 224 20.30 -18.67 21.33
C ARG A 224 19.91 -17.55 20.36
N ILE A 225 18.71 -17.61 19.77
CA ILE A 225 18.16 -16.51 18.98
C ILE A 225 17.78 -15.35 19.90
N ILE A 226 17.07 -15.61 21.01
CA ILE A 226 16.69 -14.59 22.01
C ILE A 226 17.91 -13.84 22.55
N GLY A 227 19.03 -14.53 22.76
CA GLY A 227 20.29 -13.89 23.17
C GLY A 227 20.89 -12.93 22.13
N ARG A 228 20.52 -13.03 20.86
CA ARG A 228 21.08 -12.21 19.75
C ARG A 228 20.23 -11.02 19.33
N VAL A 229 18.93 -11.07 19.59
CA VAL A 229 17.99 -10.03 19.14
C VAL A 229 18.04 -8.78 20.01
N GLU A 230 17.71 -7.64 19.41
CA GLU A 230 17.65 -6.34 20.06
C GLU A 230 16.28 -5.68 19.88
N PRO A 231 15.93 -4.68 20.71
CA PRO A 231 14.71 -3.91 20.50
C PRO A 231 14.63 -3.33 19.08
N LEU A 232 13.45 -3.43 18.49
CA LEU A 232 13.07 -3.14 17.11
C LEU A 232 13.62 -4.09 16.04
N ASP A 233 14.35 -5.14 16.37
CA ASP A 233 14.63 -6.21 15.40
C ASP A 233 13.29 -6.82 14.91
N LEU A 234 13.25 -7.18 13.62
CA LEU A 234 12.06 -7.70 12.95
C LEU A 234 12.20 -9.20 12.72
N ILE A 235 11.30 -10.00 13.28
CA ILE A 235 11.13 -11.41 12.88
C ILE A 235 10.17 -11.41 11.68
N VAL A 236 10.67 -11.71 10.49
CA VAL A 236 9.94 -11.45 9.24
C VAL A 236 9.98 -12.64 8.27
N TRP A 237 8.85 -12.85 7.59
CA TRP A 237 8.70 -13.76 6.46
C TRP A 237 7.66 -13.21 5.50
N GLN A 238 7.51 -13.84 4.33
CA GLN A 238 6.51 -13.39 3.36
C GLN A 238 5.10 -13.52 3.94
N GLY A 239 4.44 -12.37 4.12
CA GLY A 239 3.07 -12.27 4.62
C GLY A 239 2.94 -11.90 6.10
N HIS A 240 4.03 -11.77 6.87
CA HIS A 240 3.92 -11.31 8.26
C HIS A 240 5.23 -10.74 8.83
N VAL A 241 5.09 -9.90 9.86
CA VAL A 241 6.21 -9.37 10.65
C VAL A 241 5.83 -9.31 12.13
N ILE A 242 6.77 -9.67 12.99
CA ILE A 242 6.71 -9.50 14.44
C ILE A 242 7.86 -8.56 14.84
N ILE A 243 7.56 -7.58 15.68
CA ILE A 243 8.51 -6.54 16.09
C ILE A 243 8.93 -6.83 17.53
N ILE A 244 10.23 -6.88 17.78
CA ILE A 244 10.79 -7.10 19.11
C ILE A 244 10.72 -5.77 19.87
N LEU A 245 10.08 -5.74 21.03
CA LEU A 245 9.98 -4.53 21.86
C LEU A 245 11.18 -4.41 22.80
N ASP A 246 11.58 -5.54 23.38
CA ASP A 246 12.67 -5.65 24.35
C ASP A 246 13.15 -7.11 24.45
N ARG A 247 13.89 -7.45 25.51
CA ARG A 247 14.44 -8.80 25.72
C ARG A 247 13.39 -9.86 26.05
N GLU A 248 12.16 -9.47 26.36
CA GLU A 248 11.11 -10.37 26.85
C GLU A 248 9.84 -10.30 26.01
N ARG A 249 9.62 -9.23 25.25
CA ARG A 249 8.33 -8.95 24.62
C ARG A 249 8.44 -8.66 23.13
N THR A 250 7.38 -9.01 22.43
CA THR A 250 7.15 -8.70 21.01
C THR A 250 5.79 -8.03 20.85
N ILE A 251 5.61 -7.33 19.73
CA ILE A 251 4.33 -6.80 19.28
C ILE A 251 4.09 -7.12 17.81
N GLU A 252 2.84 -7.43 17.47
CA GLU A 252 2.42 -7.74 16.10
C GLU A 252 0.94 -7.43 15.92
N SER A 253 0.53 -7.07 14.70
CA SER A 253 -0.89 -7.07 14.31
C SER A 253 -1.21 -8.38 13.61
N ARG A 254 -2.03 -9.24 14.24
CA ARG A 254 -2.31 -10.60 13.78
C ARG A 254 -3.62 -10.67 13.00
N LEU A 255 -3.60 -11.32 11.85
CA LEU A 255 -4.82 -11.75 11.18
C LEU A 255 -5.37 -12.98 11.91
N ASP A 256 -6.60 -12.89 12.40
CA ASP A 256 -7.37 -14.02 12.91
C ASP A 256 -8.71 -14.07 12.17
N CYS A 257 -8.84 -15.01 11.23
CA CYS A 257 -10.08 -15.19 10.47
C CYS A 257 -11.26 -15.64 11.34
N GLY A 258 -11.01 -16.17 12.54
CA GLY A 258 -12.04 -16.54 13.52
C GLY A 258 -12.55 -15.37 14.36
N GLY A 259 -11.95 -14.17 14.23
CA GLY A 259 -12.44 -12.92 14.79
C GLY A 259 -12.32 -12.75 16.31
N LYS A 260 -11.62 -13.65 17.02
CA LYS A 260 -11.58 -13.63 18.50
C LYS A 260 -10.28 -13.04 19.07
N ASN A 261 -9.17 -13.16 18.35
CA ASN A 261 -7.83 -12.82 18.84
C ASN A 261 -6.99 -12.05 17.79
N GLY A 262 -7.64 -11.39 16.83
CA GLY A 262 -6.98 -10.59 15.79
C GLY A 262 -6.63 -9.18 16.25
N GLY A 263 -5.69 -8.54 15.56
CA GLY A 263 -5.23 -7.18 15.83
C GLY A 263 -3.91 -7.11 16.58
N VAL A 264 -3.62 -5.93 17.13
CA VAL A 264 -2.33 -5.60 17.74
C VAL A 264 -2.25 -6.18 19.14
N VAL A 265 -1.31 -7.11 19.34
CA VAL A 265 -1.09 -7.80 20.61
C VAL A 265 0.37 -7.75 21.01
N VAL A 266 0.61 -7.68 22.32
CA VAL A 266 1.93 -7.86 22.92
C VAL A 266 2.03 -9.28 23.45
N ARG A 267 3.13 -9.97 23.15
CA ARG A 267 3.35 -11.38 23.52
C ARG A 267 4.75 -11.60 24.07
N PRO A 268 4.96 -12.59 24.95
CA PRO A 268 6.30 -13.02 25.32
C PRO A 268 7.11 -13.41 24.09
N LEU A 269 8.34 -12.92 24.00
CA LEU A 269 9.26 -13.17 22.88
C LEU A 269 9.50 -14.66 22.69
N GLN A 270 9.68 -15.40 23.78
CA GLN A 270 9.89 -16.85 23.75
C GLN A 270 8.70 -17.57 23.11
N GLU A 271 7.46 -17.24 23.49
CA GLU A 271 6.25 -17.84 22.93
C GLU A 271 6.03 -17.45 21.46
N ALA A 272 6.30 -16.19 21.12
CA ALA A 272 6.20 -15.71 19.74
C ALA A 272 7.18 -16.45 18.83
N LEU A 273 8.45 -16.53 19.24
CA LEU A 273 9.49 -17.21 18.48
C LEU A 273 9.24 -18.71 18.37
N ALA A 274 8.90 -19.39 19.47
CA ALA A 274 8.55 -20.81 19.45
C ALA A 274 7.39 -21.09 18.48
N GLY A 275 6.34 -20.25 18.51
CA GLY A 275 5.22 -20.36 17.58
C GLY A 275 5.61 -20.20 16.11
N VAL A 276 6.55 -19.29 15.79
CA VAL A 276 7.10 -19.16 14.43
C VAL A 276 7.88 -20.43 14.05
N MET A 277 8.72 -20.93 14.96
CA MET A 277 9.59 -22.08 14.73
C MET A 277 8.85 -23.42 14.57
N THR A 278 7.60 -23.54 15.05
CA THR A 278 6.74 -24.71 14.78
C THR A 278 6.50 -24.94 13.28
N GLY A 279 6.43 -23.87 12.49
CA GLY A 279 6.09 -23.95 11.06
C GLY A 279 7.13 -23.35 10.12
N ARG A 280 8.25 -22.86 10.65
CA ARG A 280 9.30 -22.16 9.88
C ARG A 280 10.69 -22.44 10.42
N MET A 281 11.65 -22.46 9.51
CA MET A 281 13.07 -22.60 9.81
C MET A 281 13.71 -21.22 9.93
N ALA A 282 14.51 -21.02 10.98
CA ALA A 282 15.39 -19.85 11.10
C ALA A 282 16.49 -19.92 10.02
N VAL A 283 16.63 -18.86 9.24
CA VAL A 283 17.64 -18.74 8.17
C VAL A 283 18.24 -17.34 8.16
N ASP A 284 19.47 -17.22 7.65
CA ASP A 284 20.17 -15.93 7.54
C ASP A 284 19.82 -15.22 6.21
N ASP A 285 19.67 -16.02 5.15
CA ASP A 285 19.11 -15.63 3.86
C ASP A 285 17.74 -16.29 3.66
N TYR A 286 16.73 -15.49 3.34
CA TYR A 286 15.36 -15.96 3.14
C TYR A 286 15.24 -16.97 1.99
N ALA A 287 16.09 -16.85 0.95
CA ALA A 287 16.11 -17.78 -0.17
C ALA A 287 16.56 -19.20 0.22
N ASP A 288 17.33 -19.35 1.30
CA ASP A 288 17.87 -20.65 1.71
C ASP A 288 16.80 -21.62 2.21
N ALA A 289 15.72 -21.10 2.79
CA ALA A 289 14.59 -21.94 3.17
C ALA A 289 13.93 -22.58 1.94
N ALA A 290 13.73 -21.79 0.87
CA ALA A 290 13.16 -22.28 -0.38
C ALA A 290 14.05 -23.33 -1.06
N LYS A 291 15.38 -23.13 -1.06
CA LYS A 291 16.36 -24.13 -1.56
C LYS A 291 16.24 -25.48 -0.85
N ARG A 292 15.80 -25.48 0.41
CA ARG A 292 15.60 -26.67 1.26
C ARG A 292 14.15 -27.17 1.25
N GLY A 293 13.27 -26.61 0.41
CA GLY A 293 11.85 -26.97 0.34
C GLY A 293 11.07 -26.62 1.61
N LYS A 294 11.54 -25.69 2.44
CA LYS A 294 10.93 -25.30 3.71
C LYS A 294 10.47 -23.85 3.71
N LYS A 295 9.53 -23.51 4.57
CA LYS A 295 9.20 -22.11 4.89
C LYS A 295 10.25 -21.56 5.86
N GLY A 296 10.76 -20.37 5.59
CA GLY A 296 11.78 -19.72 6.41
C GLY A 296 11.27 -18.46 7.10
N PHE A 297 12.02 -17.99 8.08
CA PHE A 297 11.97 -16.61 8.55
C PHE A 297 13.40 -16.10 8.77
N VAL A 298 13.58 -14.80 8.65
CA VAL A 298 14.83 -14.09 8.93
C VAL A 298 14.60 -13.11 10.09
N ILE A 299 15.69 -12.67 10.72
CA ILE A 299 15.66 -11.53 11.63
C ILE A 299 16.45 -10.36 11.04
N ARG A 300 15.84 -9.17 11.10
CA ARG A 300 16.40 -7.94 10.53
C ARG A 300 16.57 -6.83 11.55
N ARG A 301 17.80 -6.34 11.67
CA ARG A 301 18.18 -5.17 12.45
C ARG A 301 18.23 -3.95 11.56
N TRP A 302 17.25 -3.06 11.72
CA TRP A 302 17.09 -1.92 10.82
C TRP A 302 17.39 -0.59 11.50
N TYR A 303 16.98 -0.39 12.75
CA TYR A 303 16.98 0.94 13.37
C TYR A 303 18.37 1.58 13.46
N GLU A 304 19.40 0.81 13.82
CA GLU A 304 20.77 1.31 13.96
C GLU A 304 21.50 1.47 12.62
N THR A 305 21.00 0.85 11.56
CA THR A 305 21.63 0.86 10.23
C THR A 305 21.29 2.09 9.40
N VAL A 306 20.40 2.94 9.90
CA VAL A 306 19.86 4.10 9.16
C VAL A 306 20.38 5.44 9.73
N ARG A 307 21.52 5.39 10.43
CA ARG A 307 22.26 6.58 10.88
C ARG A 307 23.28 7.02 9.84
#